data_AF-A0A091LQN4-F1
#
_entry.id   AF-A0A091LQN4-F1
#
_cell.length_a   1.000
_cell.length_b   1.000
_cell.length_c   1.000
_cell.angle_alpha   90.00
_cell.angle_beta   90.00
_cell.angle_gamma   90.00
#
_symmetry.space_group_name_H-M   'P 1'
#
loop_
_entity.id
_entity.type
_entity.pdbx_description
1 polymer ?
#
loop_
_entity_poly.entity_id
_entity_poly.type
_entity_poly.pdbx_seq_one_letter_code
_entity_poly.pdbx_strand_id
1 'polypeptide(L)'
;SFLGSALRGTFFFIFGLWWSVRYPLKYLGRKARAESQPSYGVQRMEIFEGAVKGFFALAGILVEQFIPAGPHLQLYSPKTHSWTDLTRWHYTTIYLFFLLSGIADVVSHSPLKLPLGLDRLSLSVALFIEGLLFCFYDYSDAALDHHLHSLLALAIFAGALCALLEVFLRDHIILETFRTSSFLLQGSWLWQIGFVLSPPWGGPGWDQTDRSNFTFLSVCFCWHYACALAVLAANSAASRWYVGEK
;
A
#
# COMPACT_ATOMS: atom_id res chain seq x y z
N SER A 1 -10.30 7.25 12.24
CA SER A 1 -9.52 7.69 13.42
C SER A 1 -8.06 7.86 13.03
N PHE A 2 -7.32 8.73 13.73
CA PHE A 2 -5.88 8.93 13.49
C PHE A 2 -5.10 7.61 13.49
N LEU A 3 -5.27 6.81 14.55
CA LEU A 3 -4.54 5.57 14.74
C LEU A 3 -4.79 4.56 13.59
N GLY A 4 -6.02 4.45 13.11
CA GLY A 4 -6.34 3.55 11.99
C GLY A 4 -5.64 3.98 10.70
N SER A 5 -5.68 5.27 10.37
CA SER A 5 -5.00 5.81 9.19
C SER A 5 -3.48 5.72 9.29
N ALA A 6 -2.90 6.08 10.45
CA ALA A 6 -1.47 5.99 10.70
C ALA A 6 -0.96 4.55 10.67
N LEU A 7 -1.71 3.58 11.22
CA LEU A 7 -1.34 2.18 11.20
C LEU A 7 -1.28 1.64 9.76
N ARG A 8 -2.32 1.87 8.95
CA ARG A 8 -2.33 1.49 7.53
C ARG A 8 -1.20 2.18 6.77
N GLY A 9 -1.02 3.49 6.99
CA GLY A 9 0.05 4.26 6.35
C GLY A 9 1.44 3.72 6.67
N THR A 10 1.65 3.29 7.91
CA THR A 10 2.93 2.69 8.34
C THR A 10 3.24 1.41 7.57
N PHE A 11 2.25 0.54 7.32
CA PHE A 11 2.47 -0.67 6.53
C PHE A 11 2.93 -0.35 5.10
N PHE A 12 2.18 0.47 4.37
CA PHE A 12 2.55 0.87 3.02
C PHE A 12 3.93 1.55 2.98
N PHE A 13 4.22 2.40 3.96
CA PHE A 13 5.50 3.11 4.04
C PHE A 13 6.67 2.15 4.30
N ILE A 14 6.53 1.18 5.20
CA ILE A 14 7.57 0.17 5.48
C ILE A 14 7.85 -0.69 4.25
N PHE A 15 6.80 -1.19 3.56
CA PHE A 15 6.97 -1.93 2.31
C PHE A 15 7.63 -1.08 1.22
N GLY A 16 7.23 0.20 1.09
CA GLY A 16 7.86 1.14 0.18
C GLY A 16 9.35 1.37 0.49
N LEU A 17 9.71 1.56 1.76
CA LEU A 17 11.11 1.72 2.18
C LEU A 17 11.92 0.47 1.91
N TRP A 18 11.37 -0.69 2.27
CA TRP A 18 11.99 -1.99 2.01
C TRP A 18 12.32 -2.18 0.52
N TRP A 19 11.33 -1.96 -0.35
CA TRP A 19 11.49 -2.05 -1.79
C TRP A 19 12.45 -1.01 -2.38
N SER A 20 12.49 0.20 -1.80
CA SER A 20 13.36 1.29 -2.25
C SER A 20 14.85 0.97 -2.13
N VAL A 21 15.23 0.07 -1.22
CA VAL A 21 16.59 -0.43 -1.07
C VAL A 21 16.79 -1.72 -1.86
N ARG A 22 15.80 -2.62 -1.81
CA ARG A 22 15.86 -3.95 -2.41
C ARG A 22 16.01 -3.92 -3.94
N TYR A 23 15.21 -3.12 -4.65
CA TYR A 23 15.21 -3.13 -6.12
C TYR A 23 16.48 -2.56 -6.75
N PRO A 24 17.05 -1.42 -6.27
CA PRO A 24 18.35 -0.95 -6.74
C PRO A 24 19.47 -1.98 -6.52
N LEU A 25 19.53 -2.62 -5.34
CA LEU A 25 20.52 -3.67 -5.06
C LEU A 25 20.34 -4.89 -5.98
N LYS A 26 19.10 -5.33 -6.21
CA LYS A 26 18.78 -6.42 -7.15
C LYS A 26 19.22 -6.07 -8.57
N TYR A 27 18.96 -4.85 -9.03
CA TYR A 27 19.36 -4.37 -10.36
C TYR A 27 20.89 -4.33 -10.52
N LEU A 28 21.60 -3.76 -9.55
CA LEU A 28 23.06 -3.67 -9.57
C LEU A 28 23.72 -5.05 -9.47
N GLY A 29 23.19 -5.92 -8.61
CA GLY A 29 23.68 -7.29 -8.46
C GLY A 29 23.55 -8.11 -9.73
N ARG A 30 22.42 -7.98 -10.46
CA ARG A 30 22.22 -8.61 -11.77
C ARG A 30 23.15 -8.06 -12.85
N LYS A 31 23.45 -6.76 -12.81
CA LYS A 31 24.39 -6.14 -13.74
C LYS A 31 25.84 -6.58 -13.48
N ALA A 32 26.22 -6.77 -12.22
CA ALA A 32 27.56 -7.20 -11.83
C ALA A 32 27.80 -8.71 -12.01
N ARG A 33 26.78 -9.55 -11.77
CA ARG A 33 26.81 -10.99 -12.02
C ARG A 33 26.01 -11.30 -13.28
N ALA A 34 26.69 -11.36 -14.42
CA ALA A 34 26.12 -11.99 -15.60
C ALA A 34 25.68 -13.43 -15.25
N GLU A 35 24.38 -13.69 -15.31
CA GLU A 35 23.79 -15.04 -15.41
C GLU A 35 23.84 -16.00 -14.20
N SER A 36 23.90 -15.54 -12.95
CA SER A 36 23.68 -16.47 -11.82
C SER A 36 22.18 -16.65 -11.51
N GLN A 37 21.70 -17.90 -11.53
CA GLN A 37 20.38 -18.36 -11.06
C GLN A 37 19.92 -17.62 -9.78
N PRO A 38 18.60 -17.41 -9.57
CA PRO A 38 18.10 -16.74 -8.37
C PRO A 38 18.63 -17.48 -7.14
N SER A 39 19.48 -16.80 -6.37
CA SER A 39 20.04 -17.38 -5.15
C SER A 39 18.92 -17.79 -4.21
N TYR A 40 19.07 -18.93 -3.54
CA TYR A 40 18.18 -19.42 -2.47
C TYR A 40 17.79 -18.32 -1.46
N GLY A 41 18.67 -17.34 -1.22
CA GLY A 41 18.38 -16.17 -0.38
C GLY A 41 17.32 -15.22 -0.94
N VAL A 42 17.25 -15.03 -2.26
CA VAL A 42 16.23 -14.19 -2.92
C VAL A 42 14.85 -14.83 -2.79
N GLN A 43 14.73 -16.13 -3.03
CA GLN A 43 13.47 -16.87 -2.88
C GLN A 43 12.96 -16.83 -1.44
N ARG A 44 13.84 -17.02 -0.45
CA ARG A 44 13.48 -16.92 0.97
C ARG A 44 12.97 -15.52 1.35
N MET A 45 13.53 -14.48 0.74
CA MET A 45 13.12 -13.10 0.96
C MET A 45 11.69 -12.84 0.45
N GLU A 46 11.36 -13.32 -0.75
CA GLU A 46 10.01 -13.18 -1.32
C GLU A 46 8.97 -13.93 -0.48
N ILE A 47 9.28 -15.15 -0.03
CA ILE A 47 8.39 -15.92 0.86
C ILE A 47 8.17 -15.18 2.18
N PHE A 48 9.23 -14.62 2.77
CA PHE A 48 9.12 -13.84 4.00
C PHE A 48 8.26 -12.60 3.81
N GLU A 49 8.44 -11.88 2.70
CA GLU A 49 7.63 -10.71 2.34
C GLU A 49 6.14 -11.06 2.22
N GLY A 50 5.83 -12.12 1.48
CA GLY A 50 4.47 -12.65 1.34
C GLY A 50 3.86 -13.07 2.68
N ALA A 51 4.64 -13.73 3.54
CA ALA A 51 4.20 -14.15 4.87
C ALA A 51 3.91 -12.95 5.79
N VAL A 52 4.77 -11.93 5.79
CA VAL A 52 4.58 -10.68 6.56
C VAL A 52 3.32 -9.94 6.07
N LYS A 53 3.15 -9.82 4.74
CA LYS A 53 1.96 -9.20 4.14
C LYS A 53 0.69 -9.95 4.54
N GLY A 54 0.68 -11.28 4.42
CA GLY A 54 -0.44 -12.13 4.80
C GLY A 54 -0.77 -12.05 6.30
N PHE A 55 0.26 -12.06 7.17
CA PHE A 55 0.07 -11.93 8.61
C PHE A 55 -0.61 -10.62 9.00
N PHE A 56 -0.13 -9.48 8.49
CA PHE A 56 -0.72 -8.19 8.81
C PHE A 56 -2.13 -8.02 8.25
N ALA A 57 -2.37 -8.53 7.04
CA ALA A 57 -3.70 -8.55 6.45
C ALA A 57 -4.68 -9.38 7.30
N LEU A 58 -4.28 -10.57 7.76
CA LEU A 58 -5.09 -11.39 8.65
C LEU A 58 -5.35 -10.70 9.99
N ALA A 59 -4.31 -10.10 10.60
CA ALA A 59 -4.46 -9.33 11.83
C ALA A 59 -5.43 -8.16 11.65
N GLY A 60 -5.38 -7.46 10.50
CA GLY A 60 -6.32 -6.40 10.14
C GLY A 60 -7.77 -6.90 10.08
N ILE A 61 -8.02 -8.02 9.41
CA ILE A 61 -9.36 -8.67 9.39
C ILE A 61 -9.84 -8.96 10.81
N LEU A 62 -8.98 -9.54 11.64
CA LEU A 62 -9.32 -9.90 13.01
C LEU A 62 -9.70 -8.66 13.85
N VAL A 63 -8.92 -7.57 13.71
CA VAL A 63 -9.17 -6.32 14.42
C VAL A 63 -10.46 -5.64 13.93
N GLU A 64 -10.69 -5.55 12.62
CA GLU A 64 -11.90 -4.88 12.11
C GLU A 64 -13.18 -5.66 12.48
N GLN A 65 -13.13 -7.00 12.44
CA GLN A 65 -14.31 -7.85 12.65
C GLN A 65 -14.59 -8.20 14.12
N PHE A 66 -13.57 -8.42 14.95
CA PHE A 66 -13.75 -9.09 16.26
C PHE A 66 -13.38 -8.24 17.48
N ILE A 67 -13.05 -6.95 17.32
CA ILE A 67 -13.00 -6.09 18.51
C ILE A 67 -14.41 -6.00 19.14
N PRO A 68 -14.55 -5.65 20.44
CA PRO A 68 -15.86 -5.69 21.12
C PRO A 68 -16.97 -4.85 20.48
N ALA A 69 -16.61 -3.85 19.68
CA ALA A 69 -17.54 -3.00 18.94
C ALA A 69 -17.60 -3.33 17.43
N GLY A 70 -17.03 -4.46 17.02
CA GLY A 70 -17.00 -4.92 15.64
C GLY A 70 -18.31 -5.60 15.21
N PRO A 71 -18.49 -5.83 13.90
CA PRO A 71 -19.68 -6.48 13.37
C PRO A 71 -19.73 -7.99 13.63
N HIS A 72 -18.63 -8.63 14.07
CA HIS A 72 -18.55 -10.07 14.33
C HIS A 72 -19.05 -10.93 13.15
N LEU A 73 -18.63 -10.58 11.93
CA LEU A 73 -19.08 -11.19 10.66
C LEU A 73 -20.57 -11.00 10.34
N GLN A 74 -21.29 -10.19 11.11
CA GLN A 74 -22.67 -9.82 10.81
C GLN A 74 -22.68 -8.64 9.82
N LEU A 75 -23.08 -8.90 8.58
CA LEU A 75 -23.18 -7.86 7.55
C LEU A 75 -24.49 -7.06 7.62
N TYR A 76 -25.57 -7.74 7.98
CA TYR A 76 -26.91 -7.16 8.06
C TYR A 76 -27.55 -7.53 9.38
N SER A 77 -28.25 -6.57 9.98
CA SER A 77 -29.01 -6.76 11.20
C SER A 77 -30.48 -6.96 10.87
N PRO A 78 -31.01 -8.19 11.01
CA PRO A 78 -32.44 -8.44 10.81
C PRO A 78 -33.32 -7.67 11.79
N LYS A 79 -32.78 -7.27 12.95
CA LYS A 79 -33.53 -6.56 13.99
C LYS A 79 -33.73 -5.09 13.66
N THR A 80 -32.71 -4.44 13.11
CA THR A 80 -32.73 -3.01 12.77
C THR A 80 -33.00 -2.76 11.30
N HIS A 81 -33.14 -3.82 10.49
CA HIS A 81 -33.30 -3.76 9.04
C HIS A 81 -32.25 -2.88 8.34
N SER A 82 -31.02 -2.88 8.86
CA SER A 82 -29.94 -2.01 8.42
C SER A 82 -28.63 -2.77 8.27
N TRP A 83 -27.74 -2.23 7.44
CA TRP A 83 -26.36 -2.70 7.33
C TRP A 83 -25.59 -2.45 8.63
N THR A 84 -24.71 -3.38 8.99
CA THR A 84 -23.90 -3.30 10.22
C THR A 84 -22.50 -2.82 9.88
N ASP A 85 -22.15 -1.61 10.31
CA ASP A 85 -20.79 -1.05 10.26
C ASP A 85 -20.05 -1.29 8.93
N LEU A 86 -20.60 -0.72 7.84
CA LEU A 86 -20.05 -0.87 6.49
C LEU A 86 -18.62 -0.36 6.35
N THR A 87 -18.20 0.60 7.18
CA THR A 87 -16.82 1.10 7.22
C THR A 87 -15.84 0.00 7.60
N ARG A 88 -16.16 -0.85 8.59
CA ARG A 88 -15.31 -2.00 8.94
C ARG A 88 -15.31 -3.08 7.87
N TRP A 89 -16.45 -3.30 7.21
CA TRP A 89 -16.54 -4.23 6.06
C TRP A 89 -15.71 -3.75 4.87
N HIS A 90 -15.66 -2.44 4.63
CA HIS A 90 -14.78 -1.84 3.64
C HIS A 90 -13.31 -2.19 3.93
N TYR A 91 -12.81 -1.94 5.13
CA TYR A 91 -11.41 -2.26 5.47
C TYR A 91 -11.14 -3.77 5.50
N THR A 92 -12.09 -4.56 6.00
CA THR A 92 -12.00 -6.03 5.98
C THR A 92 -11.83 -6.56 4.56
N THR A 93 -12.54 -5.97 3.60
CA THR A 93 -12.44 -6.36 2.19
C THR A 93 -11.06 -6.00 1.62
N ILE A 94 -10.55 -4.80 1.90
CA ILE A 94 -9.17 -4.41 1.52
C ILE A 94 -8.17 -5.44 2.06
N TYR A 95 -8.21 -5.71 3.37
CA TYR A 95 -7.30 -6.66 4.00
C TYR A 95 -7.44 -8.08 3.41
N LEU A 96 -8.64 -8.53 3.07
CA LEU A 96 -8.83 -9.83 2.43
C LEU A 96 -8.05 -9.95 1.11
N PHE A 97 -8.09 -8.95 0.25
CA PHE A 97 -7.35 -9.00 -1.01
C PHE A 97 -5.83 -8.91 -0.83
N PHE A 98 -5.36 -8.13 0.16
CA PHE A 98 -3.94 -8.15 0.53
C PHE A 98 -3.49 -9.49 1.14
N LEU A 99 -4.37 -10.16 1.90
CA LEU A 99 -4.12 -11.53 2.40
C LEU A 99 -3.99 -12.51 1.25
N LEU A 100 -4.91 -12.49 0.28
CA LEU A 100 -4.84 -13.32 -0.92
C LEU A 100 -3.57 -13.05 -1.72
N SER A 101 -3.16 -11.78 -1.82
CA SER A 101 -1.89 -11.41 -2.44
C SER A 101 -0.68 -11.92 -1.65
N GLY A 102 -0.73 -11.98 -0.32
CA GLY A 102 0.35 -12.54 0.51
C GLY A 102 0.49 -14.04 0.33
N ILE A 103 -0.65 -14.73 0.26
CA ILE A 103 -0.70 -16.16 -0.08
C ILE A 103 -0.13 -16.39 -1.47
N ALA A 104 -0.52 -15.59 -2.47
CA ALA A 104 0.00 -15.71 -3.83
C ALA A 104 1.54 -15.58 -3.87
N ASP A 105 2.12 -14.59 -3.18
CA ASP A 105 3.59 -14.43 -3.08
C ASP A 105 4.26 -15.68 -2.49
N VAL A 106 3.73 -16.23 -1.39
CA VAL A 106 4.30 -17.43 -0.75
C VAL A 106 4.19 -18.66 -1.66
N VAL A 107 3.02 -18.86 -2.26
CA VAL A 107 2.73 -20.05 -3.08
C VAL A 107 3.46 -19.97 -4.43
N SER A 108 3.66 -18.78 -5.00
CA SER A 108 4.45 -18.58 -6.23
C SER A 108 5.92 -19.01 -6.09
N HIS A 109 6.43 -19.11 -4.86
CA HIS A 109 7.77 -19.59 -4.55
C HIS A 109 7.79 -20.98 -3.89
N SER A 110 6.65 -21.66 -3.85
CA SER A 110 6.50 -23.07 -3.44
C SER A 110 6.80 -24.01 -4.64
N PRO A 111 7.07 -25.32 -4.43
CA PRO A 111 7.12 -26.31 -5.52
C PRO A 111 5.84 -26.43 -6.38
N LEU A 112 4.78 -25.71 -6.03
CA LEU A 112 3.56 -25.62 -6.80
C LEU A 112 3.84 -24.86 -8.11
N LYS A 113 3.62 -25.54 -9.24
CA LYS A 113 3.84 -25.02 -10.60
C LYS A 113 2.81 -23.95 -10.99
N LEU A 114 2.80 -22.83 -10.27
CA LEU A 114 1.90 -21.72 -10.55
C LEU A 114 2.33 -20.94 -11.79
N PRO A 115 1.38 -20.28 -12.48
CA PRO A 115 1.71 -19.39 -13.58
C PRO A 115 2.61 -18.27 -13.07
N LEU A 116 3.70 -18.03 -13.80
CA LEU A 116 4.63 -16.96 -13.47
C LEU A 116 3.90 -15.61 -13.52
N GLY A 117 4.17 -14.71 -12.57
CA GLY A 117 3.54 -13.38 -12.50
C GLY A 117 2.23 -13.33 -11.72
N LEU A 118 1.76 -14.45 -11.15
CA LEU A 118 0.58 -14.49 -10.28
C LEU A 118 0.75 -13.61 -9.04
N ASP A 119 1.96 -13.57 -8.48
CA ASP A 119 2.40 -12.68 -7.41
C ASP A 119 2.05 -11.21 -7.73
N ARG A 120 2.55 -10.71 -8.86
CA ARG A 120 2.33 -9.33 -9.34
C ARG A 120 0.87 -9.06 -9.69
N LEU A 121 0.21 -10.01 -10.35
CA LEU A 121 -1.21 -9.89 -10.68
C LEU A 121 -2.06 -9.78 -9.41
N SER A 122 -1.79 -10.62 -8.41
CA SER A 122 -2.52 -10.60 -7.15
C SER A 122 -2.36 -9.26 -6.41
N LEU A 123 -1.15 -8.69 -6.42
CA LEU A 123 -0.87 -7.39 -5.82
C LEU A 123 -1.60 -6.27 -6.57
N SER A 124 -1.57 -6.31 -7.89
CA SER A 124 -2.30 -5.36 -8.73
C SER A 124 -3.80 -5.39 -8.45
N VAL A 125 -4.40 -6.60 -8.38
CA VAL A 125 -5.82 -6.78 -8.04
C VAL A 125 -6.12 -6.23 -6.65
N ALA A 126 -5.27 -6.49 -5.65
CA ALA A 126 -5.46 -5.96 -4.30
C ALA A 126 -5.48 -4.42 -4.28
N LEU A 127 -4.54 -3.77 -4.99
CA LEU A 127 -4.50 -2.31 -5.11
C LEU A 127 -5.69 -1.77 -5.91
N PHE A 128 -6.13 -2.44 -6.98
CA PHE A 128 -7.32 -2.02 -7.72
C PHE A 128 -8.59 -2.08 -6.86
N ILE A 129 -8.75 -3.12 -6.04
CA ILE A 129 -9.88 -3.22 -5.10
C ILE A 129 -9.79 -2.15 -4.01
N GLU A 130 -8.60 -1.89 -3.48
CA GLU A 130 -8.39 -0.80 -2.53
C GLU A 130 -8.79 0.56 -3.12
N GLY A 131 -8.28 0.90 -4.32
CA GLY A 131 -8.60 2.14 -5.01
C GLY A 131 -10.10 2.24 -5.33
N LEU A 132 -10.72 1.14 -5.78
CA LEU A 132 -12.16 1.07 -6.04
C LEU A 132 -12.97 1.39 -4.78
N LEU A 133 -12.62 0.77 -3.65
CA LEU A 133 -13.33 0.97 -2.40
C LEU A 133 -13.22 2.42 -1.91
N PHE A 134 -12.06 3.06 -2.05
CA PHE A 134 -11.90 4.49 -1.73
C PHE A 134 -12.66 5.42 -2.69
N CYS A 135 -12.78 5.08 -3.98
CA CYS A 135 -13.57 5.88 -4.92
C CYS A 135 -15.07 5.91 -4.61
N PHE A 136 -15.60 4.80 -4.08
CA PHE A 136 -17.03 4.62 -3.82
C PHE A 136 -17.41 4.66 -2.33
N TYR A 137 -16.49 5.11 -1.47
CA TYR A 137 -16.81 5.36 -0.08
C TYR A 137 -17.73 6.59 0.04
N ASP A 138 -18.73 6.52 0.92
CA ASP A 138 -19.68 7.61 1.13
C ASP A 138 -19.04 8.71 1.98
N TYR A 139 -18.77 9.85 1.34
CA TYR A 139 -18.22 11.07 1.95
C TYR A 139 -19.25 12.21 1.97
N SER A 140 -20.55 11.90 1.90
CA SER A 140 -21.65 12.83 1.59
C SER A 140 -21.64 14.18 2.33
N ASP A 141 -21.07 14.24 3.54
CA ASP A 141 -20.99 15.47 4.35
C ASP A 141 -19.56 16.00 4.61
N ALA A 142 -18.53 15.45 3.95
CA ALA A 142 -17.12 15.76 4.23
C ALA A 142 -16.31 15.99 2.94
N ALA A 143 -16.44 17.18 2.35
CA ALA A 143 -15.77 17.54 1.09
C ALA A 143 -14.24 17.43 1.16
N LEU A 144 -13.62 17.76 2.29
CA LEU A 144 -12.17 17.64 2.48
C LEU A 144 -11.76 16.17 2.57
N ASP A 145 -12.57 15.34 3.22
CA ASP A 145 -12.35 13.90 3.35
C ASP A 145 -12.36 13.22 1.97
N HIS A 146 -13.33 13.58 1.13
CA HIS A 146 -13.40 13.13 -0.26
C HIS A 146 -12.16 13.52 -1.07
N HIS A 147 -11.69 14.77 -0.93
CA HIS A 147 -10.51 15.26 -1.65
C HIS A 147 -9.23 14.52 -1.24
N LEU A 148 -9.02 14.35 0.06
CA LEU A 148 -7.90 13.61 0.63
C LEU A 148 -7.83 12.17 0.12
N HIS A 149 -8.95 11.46 0.13
CA HIS A 149 -9.03 10.07 -0.32
C HIS A 149 -8.98 9.94 -1.84
N SER A 150 -9.45 10.93 -2.60
CA SER A 150 -9.28 10.97 -4.06
C SER A 150 -7.80 11.08 -4.45
N LEU A 151 -7.02 11.89 -3.73
CA LEU A 151 -5.56 11.96 -3.90
C LEU A 151 -4.89 10.63 -3.52
N LEU A 152 -5.34 9.97 -2.45
CA LEU A 152 -4.87 8.63 -2.10
C LEU A 152 -5.16 7.62 -3.23
N ALA A 153 -6.39 7.61 -3.75
CA ALA A 153 -6.81 6.71 -4.83
C ALA A 153 -5.94 6.90 -6.08
N LEU A 154 -5.55 8.13 -6.42
CA LEU A 154 -4.61 8.41 -7.51
C LEU A 154 -3.28 7.67 -7.31
N ALA A 155 -2.70 7.74 -6.10
CA ALA A 155 -1.47 7.02 -5.78
C ALA A 155 -1.67 5.49 -5.87
N ILE A 156 -2.81 4.98 -5.37
CA ILE A 156 -3.14 3.56 -5.40
C ILE A 156 -3.25 3.04 -6.84
N PHE A 157 -4.02 3.70 -7.71
CA PHE A 157 -4.17 3.28 -9.11
C PHE A 157 -2.86 3.36 -9.89
N ALA A 158 -2.02 4.36 -9.61
CA ALA A 158 -0.68 4.44 -10.18
C ALA A 158 0.18 3.20 -9.81
N GLY A 159 0.13 2.77 -8.55
CA GLY A 159 0.79 1.55 -8.09
C GLY A 159 0.18 0.27 -8.68
N ALA A 160 -1.16 0.21 -8.76
CA ALA A 160 -1.91 -0.92 -9.30
C ALA A 160 -1.59 -1.15 -10.78
N LEU A 161 -1.51 -0.08 -11.57
CA LEU A 161 -1.17 -0.12 -12.99
C LEU A 161 0.28 -0.56 -13.20
N CYS A 162 1.24 -0.07 -12.40
CA CYS A 162 2.62 -0.55 -12.47
C CYS A 162 2.73 -2.03 -12.09
N ALA A 163 2.07 -2.47 -11.01
CA ALA A 163 2.02 -3.88 -10.65
C ALA A 163 1.42 -4.75 -11.78
N LEU A 164 0.39 -4.25 -12.48
CA LEU A 164 -0.20 -4.93 -13.63
C LEU A 164 0.77 -5.04 -14.80
N LEU A 165 1.44 -3.94 -15.14
CA LEU A 165 2.42 -3.91 -16.23
C LEU A 165 3.60 -4.84 -15.93
N GLU A 166 4.03 -4.96 -14.66
CA GLU A 166 5.07 -5.90 -14.24
C GLU A 166 4.72 -7.38 -14.49
N VAL A 167 3.43 -7.73 -14.66
CA VAL A 167 3.02 -9.09 -15.05
C VAL A 167 3.61 -9.45 -16.41
N PHE A 168 3.61 -8.49 -17.34
CA PHE A 168 4.10 -8.64 -18.71
C PHE A 168 5.57 -8.21 -18.85
N LEU A 169 5.97 -7.14 -18.15
CA LEU A 169 7.29 -6.52 -18.21
C LEU A 169 8.07 -6.80 -16.91
N ARG A 170 8.39 -8.07 -16.68
CA ARG A 170 9.01 -8.51 -15.42
C ARG A 170 10.38 -7.90 -15.19
N ASP A 171 10.65 -7.62 -13.92
CA ASP A 171 11.91 -7.07 -13.41
C ASP A 171 12.36 -5.78 -14.12
N HIS A 172 11.40 -5.02 -14.66
CA HIS A 172 11.66 -3.73 -15.27
C HIS A 172 11.83 -2.68 -14.16
N ILE A 173 13.09 -2.28 -13.92
CA ILE A 173 13.46 -1.42 -12.79
C ILE A 173 12.66 -0.11 -12.68
N ILE A 174 12.25 0.47 -13.81
CA ILE A 174 11.45 1.72 -13.81
C ILE A 174 10.04 1.45 -13.25
N LEU A 175 9.43 0.31 -13.60
CA LEU A 175 8.10 -0.05 -13.08
C LEU A 175 8.19 -0.39 -11.59
N GLU A 176 9.20 -1.17 -11.19
CA GLU A 176 9.46 -1.49 -9.78
C GLU A 176 9.69 -0.19 -8.96
N THR A 177 10.42 0.79 -9.51
CA THR A 177 10.68 2.08 -8.87
C THR A 177 9.40 2.92 -8.74
N PHE A 178 8.56 2.95 -9.77
CA PHE A 178 7.32 3.73 -9.75
C PHE A 178 6.26 3.11 -8.83
N ARG A 179 6.14 1.78 -8.82
CA ARG A 179 5.32 1.08 -7.82
C ARG A 179 5.82 1.36 -6.40
N THR A 180 7.14 1.36 -6.20
CA THR A 180 7.73 1.66 -4.89
C THR A 180 7.44 3.10 -4.44
N SER A 181 7.57 4.09 -5.33
CA SER A 181 7.24 5.49 -5.00
C SER A 181 5.76 5.66 -4.68
N SER A 182 4.87 4.94 -5.37
CA SER A 182 3.44 4.89 -5.05
C SER A 182 3.19 4.37 -3.63
N PHE A 183 3.86 3.30 -3.18
CA PHE A 183 3.69 2.79 -1.81
C PHE A 183 4.19 3.77 -0.74
N LEU A 184 5.34 4.42 -0.98
CA LEU A 184 5.83 5.49 -0.09
C LEU A 184 4.85 6.66 -0.01
N LEU A 185 4.27 7.05 -1.15
CA LEU A 185 3.27 8.11 -1.23
C LEU A 185 2.00 7.72 -0.48
N GLN A 186 1.43 6.54 -0.75
CA GLN A 186 0.26 6.03 -0.02
C GLN A 186 0.49 6.01 1.49
N GLY A 187 1.65 5.49 1.91
CA GLY A 187 1.98 5.37 3.32
C GLY A 187 2.08 6.70 4.04
N SER A 188 2.85 7.64 3.48
CA SER A 188 3.00 8.98 4.04
C SER A 188 1.72 9.81 3.93
N TRP A 189 0.91 9.61 2.89
CA TRP A 189 -0.36 10.31 2.71
C TRP A 189 -1.44 9.82 3.67
N LEU A 190 -1.51 8.53 3.97
CA LEU A 190 -2.41 8.00 5.00
C LEU A 190 -2.12 8.60 6.39
N TRP A 191 -0.86 8.90 6.69
CA TRP A 191 -0.51 9.70 7.88
C TRP A 191 -1.07 11.12 7.78
N GLN A 192 -0.91 11.80 6.63
CA GLN A 192 -1.47 13.13 6.40
C GLN A 192 -3.00 13.16 6.54
N ILE A 193 -3.70 12.15 6.01
CA ILE A 193 -5.15 11.96 6.19
C ILE A 193 -5.49 11.86 7.69
N GLY A 194 -4.74 11.05 8.43
CA GLY A 194 -4.88 10.95 9.88
C GLY A 194 -4.77 12.31 10.57
N PHE A 195 -3.72 13.08 10.26
CA PHE A 195 -3.50 14.41 10.85
C PHE A 195 -4.60 15.41 10.52
N VAL A 196 -5.12 15.42 9.29
CA VAL A 196 -6.13 16.39 8.85
C VAL A 196 -7.51 16.06 9.41
N LEU A 197 -7.93 14.79 9.34
CA LEU A 197 -9.27 14.35 9.75
C LEU A 197 -9.37 14.05 11.25
N SER A 198 -8.26 13.79 11.92
CA SER A 198 -8.23 13.45 13.34
C SER A 198 -6.96 14.01 13.99
N PRO A 199 -6.86 15.34 14.20
CA PRO A 199 -5.67 15.96 14.79
C PRO A 199 -5.29 15.29 16.12
N PRO A 200 -4.11 14.65 16.23
CA PRO A 200 -3.77 13.82 17.39
C PRO A 200 -3.57 14.63 18.68
N TRP A 201 -3.37 15.94 18.57
CA TRP A 201 -3.14 16.85 19.70
C TRP A 201 -4.36 17.73 20.03
N GLY A 202 -5.54 17.39 19.49
CA GLY A 202 -6.77 18.14 19.79
C GLY A 202 -6.77 19.58 19.28
N GLY A 203 -5.95 19.89 18.25
CA GLY A 203 -5.99 21.17 17.57
C GLY A 203 -7.31 21.42 16.84
N PRO A 204 -7.59 22.66 16.43
CA PRO A 204 -8.80 22.97 15.67
C PRO A 204 -8.85 22.12 14.39
N GLY A 205 -10.04 21.58 14.10
CA GLY A 205 -10.27 20.83 12.87
C GLY A 205 -10.11 21.72 11.64
N TRP A 206 -9.84 21.10 10.49
CA TRP A 206 -9.73 21.81 9.22
C TRP A 206 -11.12 22.21 8.71
N ASP A 207 -11.24 23.45 8.23
CA ASP A 207 -12.46 23.94 7.59
C ASP A 207 -12.72 23.18 6.28
N GLN A 208 -13.86 22.50 6.23
CA GLN A 208 -14.31 21.67 5.12
C GLN A 208 -14.73 22.48 3.88
N THR A 209 -14.95 23.79 4.05
CA THR A 209 -15.44 24.70 3.01
C THR A 209 -14.37 25.63 2.47
N ASP A 210 -13.26 25.80 3.19
CA ASP A 210 -12.15 26.67 2.77
C ASP A 210 -11.39 26.06 1.59
N ARG A 211 -11.53 26.70 0.43
CA ARG A 211 -10.86 26.32 -0.83
C ARG A 211 -9.33 26.34 -0.72
N SER A 212 -8.78 27.16 0.17
CA SER A 212 -7.33 27.23 0.41
C SER A 212 -6.80 25.92 0.97
N ASN A 213 -7.58 25.21 1.80
CA ASN A 213 -7.23 23.89 2.33
C ASN A 213 -7.10 22.86 1.21
N PHE A 214 -8.02 22.85 0.23
CA PHE A 214 -7.96 21.96 -0.92
C PHE A 214 -6.70 22.21 -1.76
N THR A 215 -6.41 23.48 -2.05
CA THR A 215 -5.21 23.86 -2.80
C THR A 215 -3.94 23.47 -2.06
N PHE A 216 -3.85 23.77 -0.75
CA PHE A 216 -2.72 23.41 0.08
C PHE A 216 -2.52 21.89 0.11
N LEU A 217 -3.57 21.10 0.29
CA LEU A 217 -3.47 19.64 0.35
C LEU A 217 -3.02 19.04 -0.98
N SER A 218 -3.48 19.57 -2.12
CA SER A 218 -2.98 19.15 -3.44
C SER A 218 -1.49 19.45 -3.61
N VAL A 219 -1.03 20.63 -3.17
CA VAL A 219 0.39 20.98 -3.17
C VAL A 219 1.18 20.08 -2.22
N CYS A 220 0.66 19.85 -1.02
CA CYS A 220 1.24 18.97 0.00
C CYS A 220 1.42 17.54 -0.53
N PHE A 221 0.41 16.99 -1.23
CA PHE A 221 0.49 15.69 -1.89
C PHE A 221 1.66 15.61 -2.88
N CYS A 222 1.85 16.64 -3.70
CA CYS A 222 2.99 16.71 -4.62
C CYS A 222 4.34 16.76 -3.88
N TRP A 223 4.41 17.46 -2.74
CA TRP A 223 5.61 17.46 -1.89
C TRP A 223 5.89 16.09 -1.28
N HIS A 224 4.86 15.37 -0.81
CA HIS A 224 5.01 13.98 -0.36
C HIS A 224 5.60 13.10 -1.48
N TYR A 225 5.14 13.27 -2.72
CA TYR A 225 5.68 12.53 -3.85
C TYR A 225 7.13 12.92 -4.17
N ALA A 226 7.47 14.21 -4.14
CA ALA A 226 8.84 14.68 -4.30
C ALA A 226 9.78 14.07 -3.23
N CYS A 227 9.32 14.00 -1.96
CA CYS A 227 10.05 13.32 -0.89
C CYS A 227 10.20 11.82 -1.15
N ALA A 228 9.16 11.13 -1.63
CA ALA A 228 9.26 9.72 -2.00
C ALA A 228 10.29 9.47 -3.12
N LEU A 229 10.36 10.35 -4.12
CA LEU A 229 11.39 10.31 -5.17
C LEU A 229 12.79 10.58 -4.61
N ALA A 230 12.93 11.53 -3.69
CA ALA A 230 14.20 11.82 -3.03
C ALA A 230 14.71 10.62 -2.23
N VAL A 231 13.84 9.92 -1.50
CA VAL A 231 14.17 8.68 -0.78
C VAL A 231 14.68 7.60 -1.74
N LEU A 232 14.00 7.41 -2.87
CA LEU A 232 14.43 6.45 -3.89
C LEU A 232 15.79 6.81 -4.50
N ALA A 233 16.02 8.10 -4.78
CA ALA A 233 17.29 8.58 -5.31
C ALA A 233 18.44 8.36 -4.30
N ALA A 234 18.22 8.71 -3.03
CA ALA A 234 19.19 8.47 -1.96
C ALA A 234 19.51 6.98 -1.80
N ASN A 235 18.50 6.12 -1.74
CA ASN A 235 18.71 4.68 -1.59
C ASN A 235 19.38 4.05 -2.82
N SER A 236 19.07 4.55 -4.01
CA SER A 236 19.74 4.13 -5.25
C SER A 236 21.21 4.55 -5.27
N ALA A 237 21.53 5.77 -4.82
CA ALA A 237 22.90 6.25 -4.71
C ALA A 237 23.70 5.45 -3.66
N ALA A 238 23.12 5.24 -2.48
CA ALA A 238 23.71 4.42 -1.42
C ALA A 238 23.96 2.98 -1.87
N SER A 239 23.00 2.38 -2.58
CA SER A 239 23.14 1.02 -3.14
C SER A 239 24.27 0.93 -4.17
N ARG A 240 24.43 1.94 -5.03
CA ARG A 240 25.54 2.01 -5.99
C ARG A 240 26.89 2.13 -5.29
N TRP A 241 26.99 2.97 -4.27
CA TRP A 241 28.21 3.13 -3.49
C TRP A 241 28.60 1.81 -2.79
N TYR A 242 27.64 1.17 -2.10
CA TYR A 242 27.86 -0.11 -1.43
C TYR A 242 28.31 -1.25 -2.36
N VAL A 243 27.76 -1.33 -3.56
CA VAL A 243 28.15 -2.34 -4.55
C VAL A 243 29.49 -1.99 -5.21
N GLY A 244 29.80 -0.71 -5.41
CA GLY A 244 31.06 -0.26 -6.02
C GLY A 244 32.29 -0.41 -5.11
N GLU A 245 32.11 -0.49 -3.79
CA GLU A 245 33.18 -0.81 -2.84
C GLU A 245 33.49 -2.31 -2.73
N LYS A 246 32.68 -3.19 -3.32
CA LYS A 246 32.88 -4.65 -3.33
C LYS A 246 33.47 -5.14 -4.65
#